data_AF-A0A7G7CP44-F1
#
_entry.id   AF-A0A7G7CP44-F1
#
_cell.length_a   1.000
_cell.length_b   1.000
_cell.length_c   1.000
_cell.angle_alpha   90.00
_cell.angle_beta   90.00
_cell.angle_gamma   90.00
#
_symmetry.space_group_name_H-M   'P 1'
#
loop_
_entity.id
_entity.type
_entity.pdbx_description
1 polymer ?
#
loop_
_entity_poly.entity_id
_entity_poly.type
_entity_poly.pdbx_seq_one_letter_code
_entity_poly.pdbx_strand_id
1 'polypeptide(L)'
;MMSQDLFEDVEKQYSLYRITSFTQESQVLGDPEDFTDGEPTADQAEVMEGMLAENQGKALTYDESFGLWIAGAEEDIARMFADRDEFVDALENGEDPGVV
;
A
#
# COMPACT_ATOMS: atom_id res chain seq x y z
N MET A 1 12.67 4.87 -9.37
CA MET A 1 12.74 6.31 -9.09
C MET A 1 11.36 6.90 -9.28
N MET A 2 10.81 7.41 -8.18
CA MET A 2 9.47 7.98 -8.11
C MET A 2 9.52 9.45 -8.49
N SER A 3 8.61 9.93 -9.33
CA SER A 3 8.47 11.37 -9.62
C SER A 3 7.43 12.01 -8.69
N GLN A 4 7.46 13.34 -8.55
CA GLN A 4 6.48 14.05 -7.72
C GLN A 4 5.03 13.80 -8.18
N ASP A 5 4.76 13.87 -9.49
CA ASP A 5 3.43 13.59 -10.04
C ASP A 5 2.96 12.16 -9.73
N LEU A 6 3.91 11.22 -9.67
CA LEU A 6 3.62 9.85 -9.28
C LEU A 6 3.35 9.78 -7.78
N PHE A 7 4.19 10.37 -6.94
CA PHE A 7 4.03 10.41 -5.48
C PHE A 7 2.67 11.00 -5.04
N GLU A 8 2.15 11.99 -5.76
CA GLU A 8 0.85 12.62 -5.49
C GLU A 8 -0.35 11.79 -6.00
N ASP A 9 -0.13 10.88 -6.96
CA ASP A 9 -1.18 10.05 -7.57
C ASP A 9 -1.03 8.57 -7.17
N VAL A 10 -1.71 8.23 -6.08
CA VAL A 10 -1.64 6.88 -5.47
C VAL A 10 -2.10 5.77 -6.43
N GLU A 11 -3.09 6.03 -7.28
CA GLU A 11 -3.60 5.04 -8.23
C GLU A 11 -2.56 4.75 -9.32
N LYS A 12 -1.88 5.79 -9.82
CA LYS A 12 -0.77 5.61 -10.77
C LYS A 12 0.42 4.89 -10.14
N GLN A 13 0.73 5.17 -8.88
CA GLN A 13 1.77 4.44 -8.14
C GLN A 13 1.46 2.95 -8.11
N TYR A 14 0.30 2.57 -7.57
CA TYR A 14 -0.06 1.16 -7.46
C TYR A 14 -0.07 0.46 -8.82
N SER A 15 -0.59 1.12 -9.85
CA SER A 15 -0.56 0.58 -11.21
C SER A 15 0.86 0.35 -11.73
N LEU A 16 1.82 1.22 -11.44
CA LEU A 16 3.22 1.06 -11.86
C LEU A 16 3.86 -0.19 -11.24
N TYR A 17 3.52 -0.48 -9.98
CA TYR A 17 4.00 -1.63 -9.23
C TYR A 17 3.10 -2.85 -9.33
N ARG A 18 2.04 -2.84 -10.17
CA ARG A 18 1.08 -3.95 -10.31
C ARG A 18 0.39 -4.31 -8.98
N ILE A 19 0.22 -3.32 -8.13
CA ILE A 19 -0.45 -3.41 -6.84
C ILE A 19 -1.94 -3.12 -7.06
N THR A 20 -2.77 -3.91 -6.41
CA THR A 20 -4.22 -3.72 -6.33
C THR A 20 -4.53 -3.05 -4.99
N SER A 21 -5.25 -1.93 -5.00
CA SER A 21 -5.77 -1.28 -3.79
C SER A 21 -7.23 -1.62 -3.54
N PHE A 22 -7.60 -1.80 -2.27
CA PHE A 22 -8.93 -2.21 -1.85
C PHE A 22 -9.68 -1.05 -1.17
N THR A 23 -10.07 -0.04 -1.95
CA THR A 23 -10.61 1.23 -1.42
C THR A 23 -11.89 1.06 -0.60
N GLN A 24 -12.74 0.07 -0.91
CA GLN A 24 -13.99 -0.16 -0.19
C GLN A 24 -13.74 -0.98 1.08
N GLU A 25 -12.97 -2.05 0.96
CA GLU A 25 -12.59 -2.95 2.03
C GLU A 25 -11.77 -2.22 3.09
N SER A 26 -10.93 -1.28 2.69
CA SER A 26 -10.15 -0.44 3.61
C SER A 26 -11.02 0.42 4.52
N GLN A 27 -12.21 0.84 4.07
CA GLN A 27 -13.14 1.59 4.92
C GLN A 27 -13.81 0.72 5.97
N VAL A 28 -13.91 -0.59 5.70
CA VAL A 28 -14.49 -1.58 6.61
C VAL A 28 -13.44 -2.10 7.59
N LEU A 29 -12.25 -2.40 7.08
CA LEU A 29 -11.13 -2.89 7.87
C LEU A 29 -10.56 -1.79 8.78
N GLY A 30 -10.34 -0.60 8.23
CA GLY A 30 -9.59 0.44 8.93
C GLY A 30 -8.10 0.12 9.04
N ASP A 31 -7.44 0.84 9.92
CA ASP A 31 -6.02 0.66 10.24
C ASP A 31 -5.82 -0.61 11.07
N PRO A 32 -4.90 -1.53 10.69
CA PRO A 32 -4.54 -2.68 11.52
C PRO A 32 -4.02 -2.31 12.91
N GLU A 33 -3.40 -1.14 13.11
CA GLU A 33 -2.99 -0.67 14.45
C GLU A 33 -4.20 -0.35 15.35
N ASP A 34 -5.36 -0.03 14.77
CA ASP A 34 -6.61 0.22 15.49
C ASP A 34 -7.40 -1.07 15.78
N PHE A 35 -6.88 -2.24 15.38
CA PHE A 35 -7.55 -3.51 15.66
C PHE A 35 -7.62 -3.78 17.16
N THR A 36 -8.80 -4.19 17.63
CA THR A 36 -9.01 -4.48 19.05
C THR A 36 -8.17 -5.69 19.44
N ASP A 37 -7.33 -5.55 20.46
CA ASP A 37 -6.37 -6.55 20.90
C ASP A 37 -5.30 -6.96 19.85
N GLY A 38 -5.13 -6.15 18.79
CA GLY A 38 -4.15 -6.39 17.72
C GLY A 38 -4.55 -7.48 16.72
N GLU A 39 -5.81 -7.94 16.76
CA GLU A 39 -6.34 -8.95 15.84
C GLU A 39 -7.61 -8.44 15.16
N PRO A 40 -7.85 -8.80 13.87
CA PRO A 40 -9.09 -8.45 13.21
C PRO A 40 -10.27 -9.13 13.92
N THR A 41 -11.37 -8.38 14.06
CA THR A 41 -12.66 -8.97 14.44
C THR A 41 -13.12 -10.01 13.41
N ALA A 42 -14.11 -10.84 13.75
CA ALA A 42 -14.63 -11.86 12.83
C ALA A 42 -15.09 -11.26 11.48
N ASP A 43 -15.75 -10.10 11.52
CA ASP A 43 -16.22 -9.41 10.32
C ASP A 43 -15.05 -8.87 9.47
N GLN A 44 -14.01 -8.34 10.12
CA GLN A 44 -12.79 -7.89 9.44
C GLN A 44 -12.00 -9.08 8.85
N ALA A 45 -11.91 -10.18 9.58
CA ALA A 45 -11.25 -11.39 9.11
C ALA A 45 -11.93 -11.96 7.85
N GLU A 46 -13.27 -11.95 7.79
CA GLU A 46 -14.01 -12.38 6.60
C GLU A 46 -13.68 -11.52 5.36
N VAL A 47 -13.56 -10.20 5.55
CA VAL A 47 -13.15 -9.27 4.48
C VAL A 47 -11.72 -9.55 4.04
N MET A 48 -10.80 -9.76 4.98
CA MET A 48 -9.40 -10.12 4.67
C MET A 48 -9.28 -11.45 3.92
N GLU A 49 -10.00 -12.47 4.36
CA GLU A 49 -10.05 -13.77 3.68
C GLU A 49 -10.60 -13.64 2.25
N GLY A 50 -11.63 -12.81 2.05
CA GLY A 50 -12.17 -12.50 0.72
C GLY A 50 -11.10 -11.89 -0.19
N MET A 51 -10.39 -10.85 0.28
CA MET A 51 -9.32 -10.21 -0.50
C MET A 51 -8.21 -11.19 -0.88
N LEU A 52 -7.79 -12.05 0.05
CA LEU A 52 -6.77 -13.09 -0.19
C LEU A 52 -7.26 -14.15 -1.18
N ALA A 53 -8.53 -14.55 -1.11
CA ALA A 53 -9.12 -15.54 -2.00
C ALA A 53 -9.16 -15.04 -3.47
N GLU A 54 -9.41 -13.75 -3.67
CA GLU A 54 -9.38 -13.10 -4.99
C GLU A 54 -7.94 -12.82 -5.49
N ASN A 55 -6.96 -12.79 -4.58
CA ASN A 55 -5.58 -12.42 -4.85
C ASN A 55 -4.59 -13.55 -4.48
N GLN A 56 -4.89 -14.77 -4.90
CA GLN A 56 -4.07 -15.94 -4.58
C GLN A 56 -2.61 -15.76 -5.01
N GLY A 57 -1.70 -16.02 -4.07
CA GLY A 57 -0.26 -15.89 -4.30
C GLY A 57 0.28 -14.46 -4.25
N LYS A 58 -0.56 -13.46 -3.94
CA LYS A 58 -0.12 -12.10 -3.60
C LYS A 58 0.00 -11.94 -2.08
N ALA A 59 0.91 -11.08 -1.66
CA ALA A 59 0.95 -10.58 -0.29
C ALA A 59 -0.14 -9.51 -0.13
N LEU A 60 -0.86 -9.55 1.00
CA LEU A 60 -1.80 -8.52 1.43
C LEU A 60 -1.15 -7.72 2.55
N THR A 61 -1.13 -6.40 2.45
CA THR A 61 -0.55 -5.49 3.45
C THR A 61 -1.36 -4.20 3.56
N TYR A 62 -1.04 -3.40 4.56
CA TYR A 62 -1.59 -2.05 4.74
C TYR A 62 -0.57 -0.99 4.34
N ASP A 63 -1.03 0.01 3.59
CA ASP A 63 -0.28 1.21 3.22
C ASP A 63 -0.73 2.38 4.09
N GLU A 64 0.04 2.62 5.17
CA GLU A 64 -0.23 3.65 6.18
C GLU A 64 -0.20 5.07 5.59
N SER A 65 0.59 5.30 4.53
CA SER A 65 0.71 6.63 3.91
C SER A 65 -0.61 7.10 3.29
N PHE A 66 -1.42 6.15 2.82
CA PHE A 66 -2.68 6.42 2.14
C PHE A 66 -3.90 5.82 2.86
N GLY A 67 -3.69 5.08 3.93
CA GLY A 67 -4.73 4.41 4.71
C GLY A 67 -5.45 3.31 3.93
N LEU A 68 -4.73 2.56 3.09
CA LEU A 68 -5.32 1.59 2.16
C LEU A 68 -4.72 0.19 2.34
N TRP A 69 -5.58 -0.81 2.37
CA TRP A 69 -5.19 -2.20 2.15
C TRP A 69 -4.85 -2.41 0.68
N ILE A 70 -3.74 -3.12 0.44
CA ILE A 70 -3.18 -3.36 -0.88
C ILE A 70 -2.71 -4.82 -1.04
N ALA A 71 -2.78 -5.35 -2.26
CA ALA A 71 -2.22 -6.66 -2.61
C ALA A 71 -1.36 -6.63 -3.86
N GLY A 72 -0.24 -7.35 -3.81
CA GLY A 72 0.76 -7.39 -4.88
C GLY A 72 1.75 -8.54 -4.67
N ALA A 73 2.68 -8.73 -5.61
CA ALA A 73 3.83 -9.57 -5.32
C ALA A 73 4.68 -8.91 -4.21
N GLU A 74 5.26 -9.70 -3.32
CA GLU A 74 6.07 -9.18 -2.20
C GLU A 74 7.22 -8.29 -2.70
N GLU A 75 7.89 -8.69 -3.79
CA GLU A 75 8.95 -7.92 -4.44
C GLU A 75 8.46 -6.56 -4.98
N ASP A 76 7.24 -6.53 -5.53
CA ASP A 76 6.65 -5.30 -6.09
C ASP A 76 6.24 -4.33 -4.98
N ILE A 77 5.66 -4.84 -3.88
CA ILE A 77 5.32 -4.06 -2.69
C ILE A 77 6.59 -3.50 -2.04
N ALA A 78 7.59 -4.36 -1.81
CA ALA A 78 8.85 -3.94 -1.20
C ALA A 78 9.56 -2.86 -2.03
N ARG A 79 9.56 -3.00 -3.36
CA ARG A 79 10.11 -2.00 -4.27
C ARG A 79 9.32 -0.69 -4.22
N MET A 80 7.99 -0.74 -4.17
CA MET A 80 7.17 0.47 -4.06
C MET A 80 7.53 1.27 -2.80
N PHE A 81 7.60 0.61 -1.64
CA PHE A 81 7.93 1.28 -0.39
C PHE A 81 9.37 1.82 -0.40
N ALA A 82 10.34 1.04 -0.91
CA ALA A 82 11.71 1.52 -1.05
C ALA A 82 11.84 2.75 -1.96
N ASP A 83 11.14 2.77 -3.10
CA ASP A 83 11.14 3.92 -4.01
C ASP A 83 10.46 5.16 -3.39
N ARG A 84 9.51 4.98 -2.45
CA ARG A 84 8.90 6.08 -1.68
C ARG A 84 9.83 6.61 -0.61
N ASP A 85 10.49 5.73 0.13
CA ASP A 85 11.44 6.12 1.16
C ASP A 85 12.61 6.90 0.53
N GLU A 86 13.16 6.41 -0.59
CA GLU A 86 14.20 7.12 -1.35
C GLU A 86 13.72 8.50 -1.83
N PHE A 87 12.46 8.61 -2.26
CA PHE A 87 11.86 9.88 -2.67
C PHE A 87 11.75 10.88 -1.52
N VAL A 88 11.25 10.43 -0.35
CA VAL A 88 11.12 11.26 0.84
C VAL A 88 12.49 11.69 1.36
N ASP A 89 13.45 10.78 1.43
CA ASP A 89 14.82 11.06 1.84
C ASP A 89 15.47 12.13 0.94
N ALA A 90 15.28 12.04 -0.38
CA ALA A 90 15.80 13.04 -1.31
C ALA A 90 15.17 14.43 -1.05
N LEU A 91 13.85 14.50 -0.82
CA LEU A 91 13.16 15.75 -0.49
C LEU A 91 13.66 16.36 0.83
N GLU A 92 13.84 15.55 1.87
CA GLU A 92 14.33 15.99 3.17
C GLU A 92 15.78 16.52 3.09
N ASN A 93 16.59 15.96 2.20
CA ASN A 93 17.96 16.38 1.96
C ASN A 93 18.09 17.55 0.95
N GLY A 94 16.97 18.00 0.37
CA GLY A 94 16.96 19.05 -0.65
C GLY A 94 17.57 18.61 -1.99
N GLU A 95 17.61 17.30 -2.24
CA GLU A 95 18.02 16.68 -3.49
C GLU A 95 16.83 16.61 -4.46
N ASP A 96 17.11 16.53 -5.77
CA ASP A 96 16.06 16.27 -6.77
C ASP A 96 15.77 14.77 -6.76
N PRO A 97 14.57 14.32 -6.34
CA PRO A 97 14.24 12.90 -6.27
C PRO A 97 14.09 12.25 -7.65
N GLY A 98 14.12 13.06 -8.72
CA GLY A 98 14.04 12.60 -10.10
C GLY A 98 12.68 12.89 -10.74
N VAL A 99 12.73 13.15 -12.05
CA VAL A 99 11.58 13.33 -12.93
C VAL A 99 11.61 12.17 -13.91
N VAL A 100 10.71 11.19 -13.77
CA VAL A 100 10.48 10.18 -14.80
C VAL A 100 9.11 10.39 -15.39
#